data_AF-A0A522L6W9-F1
#
_entry.id   AF-A0A522L6W9-F1
#
_cell.length_a   1.000
_cell.length_b   1.000
_cell.length_c   1.000
_cell.angle_alpha   90.00
_cell.angle_beta   90.00
_cell.angle_gamma   90.00
#
_symmetry.space_group_name_H-M   'P 1'
#
loop_
_entity.id
_entity.type
_entity.pdbx_description
1 polymer ?
#
loop_
_entity_poly.entity_id
_entity_poly.type
_entity_poly.pdbx_seq_one_letter_code
_entity_poly.pdbx_strand_id
1 'polypeptide(L)'
;MDMYHVYRQVARETLPQARIVVDRFHIQRMANEMLEKMRKRFRKTLPDRRRLKLKGERHLLLKRQHELTTEGFDRMTAWLALFPQPGEAHALKEGLMAIWDSRDRAAAEQA
;
A
#
# COMPACT_ATOMS: atom_id res chain seq x y z
N MET A 1 -18.41 -0.57 -1.24
CA MET A 1 -18.64 -1.75 -0.36
C MET A 1 -17.33 -2.50 -0.15
N ASP A 2 -17.25 -3.38 0.85
CA ASP A 2 -16.10 -4.26 1.05
C ASP A 2 -15.95 -5.28 -0.09
N MET A 3 -14.77 -5.87 -0.20
CA MET A 3 -14.40 -6.87 -1.21
C MET A 3 -14.89 -8.29 -0.87
N TYR A 4 -15.66 -8.47 0.21
CA TYR A 4 -16.18 -9.77 0.57
C TYR A 4 -17.15 -10.30 -0.49
N HIS A 5 -16.87 -11.52 -0.99
CA HIS A 5 -17.57 -12.09 -2.14
C HIS A 5 -19.09 -12.23 -1.93
N VAL A 6 -19.54 -12.50 -0.70
CA VAL A 6 -20.96 -12.64 -0.37
C VAL A 6 -21.70 -11.33 -0.58
N TYR A 7 -21.12 -10.18 -0.24
CA TYR A 7 -21.75 -8.88 -0.50
C TYR A 7 -21.96 -8.65 -2.01
N ARG A 8 -21.01 -9.08 -2.83
CA ARG A 8 -21.16 -9.02 -4.30
C ARG A 8 -22.26 -9.94 -4.80
N GLN A 9 -22.40 -11.14 -4.24
CA GLN A 9 -23.48 -12.07 -4.60
C GLN A 9 -24.85 -11.50 -4.25
N VAL A 10 -25.04 -11.11 -2.99
CA VAL A 10 -26.29 -10.53 -2.49
C VAL A 10 -26.67 -9.26 -3.25
N ALA A 11 -25.71 -8.37 -3.53
CA ALA A 11 -25.99 -7.15 -4.29
C ALA A 11 -26.45 -7.46 -5.72
N ARG A 12 -25.89 -8.49 -6.37
CA ARG A 12 -26.33 -8.90 -7.72
C ARG A 12 -27.72 -9.51 -7.72
N GLU A 13 -28.06 -10.28 -6.68
CA GLU A 13 -29.35 -10.95 -6.56
C GLU A 13 -30.47 -9.96 -6.20
N THR A 14 -30.20 -9.06 -5.26
CA THR A 14 -31.23 -8.16 -4.71
C THR A 14 -31.30 -6.82 -5.45
N LEU A 15 -30.21 -6.37 -6.07
CA LEU A 15 -30.09 -5.08 -6.75
C LEU A 15 -29.43 -5.26 -8.13
N PRO A 16 -30.03 -6.00 -9.07
CA PRO A 16 -29.40 -6.40 -10.33
C PRO A 16 -28.99 -5.23 -11.23
N GLN A 17 -29.63 -4.07 -11.10
CA GLN A 17 -29.33 -2.84 -11.85
C GLN A 17 -28.25 -1.98 -11.16
N ALA A 18 -27.87 -2.28 -9.91
CA ALA A 18 -26.90 -1.49 -9.18
C ALA A 18 -25.47 -1.75 -9.65
N ARG A 19 -24.71 -0.68 -9.82
CA ARG A 19 -23.27 -0.77 -10.08
C ARG A 19 -22.52 -1.07 -8.78
N ILE A 20 -21.81 -2.19 -8.77
CA ILE A 20 -21.00 -2.60 -7.62
C ILE A 20 -19.66 -1.86 -7.65
N VAL A 21 -19.40 -1.04 -6.64
CA VAL A 21 -18.14 -0.31 -6.47
C VAL A 21 -17.48 -0.75 -5.16
N VAL A 22 -16.25 -1.22 -5.28
CA VAL A 22 -15.39 -1.51 -4.12
C VAL A 22 -14.87 -0.20 -3.54
N ASP A 23 -14.94 -0.07 -2.22
CA ASP A 23 -14.37 1.10 -1.54
C ASP A 23 -12.82 1.01 -1.58
N ARG A 24 -12.19 2.12 -1.98
CA ARG A 24 -10.72 2.26 -2.08
C ARG A 24 -10.01 1.85 -0.79
N PHE A 25 -10.61 2.16 0.37
CA PHE A 25 -10.01 1.88 1.67
C PHE A 25 -9.63 0.41 1.82
N HIS A 26 -10.47 -0.53 1.35
CA HIS A 26 -10.17 -1.95 1.46
C HIS A 26 -8.95 -2.35 0.64
N ILE A 27 -8.80 -1.77 -0.57
CA ILE A 27 -7.65 -2.03 -1.44
C ILE A 27 -6.37 -1.42 -0.85
N GLN A 28 -6.44 -0.16 -0.40
CA GLN A 28 -5.33 0.52 0.26
C GLN A 28 -4.88 -0.22 1.53
N ARG A 29 -5.84 -0.68 2.33
CA ARG A 29 -5.56 -1.49 3.53
C ARG A 29 -4.84 -2.78 3.17
N MET A 30 -5.30 -3.51 2.15
CA MET A 30 -4.65 -4.73 1.69
C MET A 30 -3.20 -4.49 1.23
N ALA A 31 -2.95 -3.43 0.46
CA ALA A 31 -1.60 -3.05 0.03
C ALA A 31 -0.68 -2.78 1.23
N ASN A 32 -1.16 -2.01 2.20
CA ASN A 32 -0.43 -1.72 3.45
C ASN A 32 -0.17 -2.98 4.29
N GLU A 33 -1.15 -3.88 4.39
CA GLU A 33 -1.01 -5.15 5.10
C GLU A 33 0.05 -6.04 4.44
N MET A 34 0.10 -6.09 3.10
CA MET A 34 1.10 -6.86 2.36
C MET A 34 2.51 -6.29 2.54
N LEU A 35 2.67 -4.96 2.45
CA LEU A 35 3.94 -4.30 2.74
C LEU A 35 4.40 -4.58 4.19
N GLU A 36 3.49 -4.51 5.16
CA GLU A 36 3.80 -4.81 6.56
C GLU A 36 4.18 -6.28 6.77
N LYS A 37 3.52 -7.23 6.09
CA LYS A 37 3.91 -8.66 6.10
C LYS A 37 5.32 -8.85 5.57
N MET A 38 5.65 -8.23 4.43
CA MET A 38 6.99 -8.30 3.86
C MET A 38 8.03 -7.67 4.78
N ARG A 39 7.76 -6.47 5.31
CA ARG A 39 8.64 -5.81 6.29
C ARG A 39 8.89 -6.68 7.51
N LYS A 40 7.85 -7.32 8.07
CA LYS A 40 8.00 -8.25 9.21
C LYS A 40 8.85 -9.47 8.86
N ARG A 41 8.69 -10.04 7.66
CA ARG A 41 9.52 -11.15 7.17
C ARG A 41 10.98 -10.73 7.04
N PHE A 42 11.22 -9.60 6.37
CA PHE A 42 12.55 -9.05 6.17
C PHE A 42 13.23 -8.66 7.50
N ARG A 43 12.48 -8.07 8.42
CA ARG A 43 12.99 -7.71 9.76
C ARG A 43 13.61 -8.90 10.51
N LYS A 44 13.13 -10.14 10.28
CA LYS A 44 13.67 -11.34 10.93
C LYS A 44 15.07 -11.72 10.44
N THR A 45 15.51 -11.20 9.30
CA THR A 45 16.84 -11.50 8.72
C THR A 45 17.90 -10.45 9.11
N LEU A 46 17.53 -9.43 9.88
CA LEU A 46 18.42 -8.32 10.23
C LEU A 46 19.05 -8.47 11.63
N PRO A 47 20.29 -7.99 11.82
CA PRO A 47 20.89 -7.82 13.15
C PRO A 47 20.10 -6.85 14.04
N ASP A 48 20.25 -6.98 15.36
CA ASP A 48 19.40 -6.31 16.36
C ASP A 48 19.25 -4.79 16.20
N ARG A 49 20.34 -4.06 15.94
CA ARG A 49 20.28 -2.60 15.73
C ARG A 49 19.41 -2.23 14.53
N ARG A 50 19.61 -2.88 13.38
CA ARG A 50 18.83 -2.60 12.15
C ARG A 50 17.38 -3.08 12.30
N ARG A 51 17.17 -4.17 13.04
CA ARG A 51 15.86 -4.73 13.38
C ARG A 51 14.99 -3.78 14.19
N LEU A 52 15.57 -3.09 15.18
CA LEU A 52 14.90 -2.08 16.02
C LEU A 52 14.57 -0.83 15.20
N LYS A 53 15.54 -0.32 14.42
CA LYS A 53 15.35 0.88 13.60
C LYS A 53 14.22 0.68 12.57
N LEU A 54 14.18 -0.46 11.87
CA LEU A 54 13.11 -0.79 10.91
C LEU A 54 11.72 -0.93 11.58
N LYS A 55 11.65 -1.22 12.89
CA LYS A 55 10.39 -1.20 13.63
C LYS A 55 9.92 0.23 13.89
N GLY A 56 10.81 1.12 14.34
CA GLY A 56 10.48 2.52 14.61
C GLY A 56 10.06 3.30 13.36
N GLU A 57 10.62 2.94 12.21
CA GLU A 57 10.41 3.66 10.94
C GLU A 57 9.32 3.05 10.05
N ARG A 58 8.52 2.11 10.59
CA ARG A 58 7.38 1.52 9.87
C ARG A 58 6.44 2.58 9.27
N HIS A 59 6.20 3.67 10.00
CA HIS A 59 5.28 4.72 9.57
C HIS A 59 5.73 5.40 8.27
N LEU A 60 7.04 5.53 8.04
CA LEU A 60 7.59 6.10 6.81
C LEU A 60 7.23 5.25 5.58
N LEU A 61 7.15 3.93 5.74
CA LEU A 61 6.81 2.99 4.66
C LEU A 61 5.31 2.92 4.39
N LEU A 62 4.48 3.18 5.41
CA LEU A 62 3.02 3.05 5.29
C LEU A 62 2.35 4.35 4.83
N LYS A 63 2.94 5.50 5.10
CA LYS A 63 2.43 6.80 4.62
C LYS A 63 2.58 6.92 3.09
N ARG A 64 1.82 7.82 2.47
CA ARG A 64 2.06 8.22 1.07
C ARG A 64 3.33 9.07 0.99
N GLN A 65 4.11 8.92 -0.08
CA GLN A 65 5.36 9.66 -0.24
C GLN A 65 5.17 11.18 -0.17
N HIS A 66 4.13 11.69 -0.85
CA HIS A 66 3.84 13.12 -0.91
C HIS A 66 3.33 13.70 0.43
N GLU A 67 2.99 12.86 1.41
CA GLU A 67 2.59 13.30 2.74
C GLU A 67 3.75 13.29 3.75
N LEU A 68 4.93 12.77 3.36
CA LEU A 68 6.11 12.78 4.22
C LEU A 68 6.72 14.19 4.25
N THR A 69 7.33 14.54 5.39
CA THR A 69 8.26 15.68 5.43
C THR A 69 9.49 15.35 4.58
N THR A 70 10.24 16.37 4.17
CA THR A 70 11.51 16.18 3.44
C THR A 70 12.43 15.20 4.17
N GLU A 71 12.64 15.38 5.48
CA GLU A 71 13.44 14.47 6.29
C GLU A 71 12.87 13.03 6.32
N GLY A 72 11.54 12.89 6.41
CA GLY A 72 10.88 11.60 6.38
C GLY A 72 11.08 10.88 5.03
N PHE A 73 10.99 11.63 3.94
CA PHE A 73 11.23 11.11 2.59
C PHE A 73 12.68 10.67 2.39
N ASP A 74 13.66 11.46 2.85
CA ASP A 74 15.08 11.12 2.77
C ASP A 74 15.40 9.85 3.55
N ARG A 75 14.85 9.73 4.76
CA ARG A 75 15.00 8.51 5.59
C ARG A 75 14.37 7.28 4.95
N MET A 76 13.15 7.44 4.42
CA MET A 76 12.48 6.37 3.68
C MET A 76 13.34 5.92 2.49
N THR A 77 13.81 6.86 1.68
CA THR A 77 14.62 6.58 0.48
C THR A 77 15.93 5.87 0.83
N ALA A 78 16.62 6.32 1.88
CA ALA A 78 17.82 5.65 2.38
C ALA A 78 17.55 4.20 2.80
N TRP A 79 16.39 3.91 3.40
CA TRP A 79 16.03 2.53 3.73
C TRP A 79 15.72 1.67 2.52
N LEU A 80 14.94 2.19 1.57
CA LEU A 80 14.57 1.45 0.37
C LEU A 80 15.81 1.15 -0.49
N ALA A 81 16.79 2.05 -0.51
CA ALA A 81 18.08 1.82 -1.16
C ALA A 81 18.91 0.71 -0.47
N LEU A 82 18.86 0.63 0.86
CA LEU A 82 19.56 -0.43 1.61
C LEU A 82 18.90 -1.80 1.42
N PHE A 83 17.60 -1.84 1.13
CA PHE A 83 16.80 -3.06 1.09
C PHE A 83 15.92 -3.12 -0.17
N PRO A 84 16.45 -3.65 -1.28
CA PRO A 84 15.75 -3.66 -2.56
C PRO A 84 14.37 -4.34 -2.53
N GLN A 85 14.22 -5.49 -1.85
CA GLN A 85 12.93 -6.19 -1.77
C GLN A 85 11.83 -5.35 -1.09
N PRO A 86 12.03 -4.79 0.13
CA PRO A 86 11.13 -3.79 0.68
C PRO A 86 10.94 -2.55 -0.21
N GLY A 87 12.01 -2.12 -0.91
CA GLY A 87 12.00 -1.07 -1.94
C GLY A 87 10.95 -1.29 -3.02
N GLU A 88 11.02 -2.43 -3.68
CA GLU A 88 10.10 -2.84 -4.74
C GLU A 88 8.66 -2.93 -4.23
N ALA A 89 8.44 -3.56 -3.06
CA ALA A 89 7.10 -3.65 -2.50
C ALA A 89 6.50 -2.29 -2.13
N HIS A 90 7.33 -1.36 -1.66
CA HIS A 90 6.91 0.01 -1.43
C HIS A 90 6.55 0.71 -2.74
N ALA A 91 7.37 0.58 -3.78
CA ALA A 91 7.09 1.14 -5.10
C ALA A 91 5.78 0.61 -5.70
N LEU A 92 5.54 -0.70 -5.60
CA LEU A 92 4.29 -1.33 -6.03
C LEU A 92 3.07 -0.80 -5.27
N LYS A 93 3.17 -0.63 -3.95
CA LYS A 93 2.13 0.01 -3.15
C LYS A 93 1.88 1.44 -3.66
N GLU A 94 2.93 2.23 -3.86
CA GLU A 94 2.77 3.62 -4.27
C GLU A 94 2.17 3.76 -5.69
N GLY A 95 2.57 2.90 -6.62
CA GLY A 95 2.01 2.82 -7.97
C GLY A 95 0.54 2.42 -7.97
N LEU A 96 0.17 1.39 -7.20
CA LEU A 96 -1.24 0.99 -7.04
C LEU A 96 -2.11 2.15 -6.53
N MET A 97 -1.58 2.95 -5.61
CA MET A 97 -2.30 4.10 -5.07
C MET A 97 -2.35 5.29 -6.05
N ALA A 98 -1.39 5.42 -6.96
CA ALA A 98 -1.35 6.48 -7.97
C ALA A 98 -2.54 6.43 -8.94
N ILE A 99 -3.17 5.27 -9.11
CA ILE A 99 -4.44 5.11 -9.85
C ILE A 99 -5.51 6.07 -9.31
N TRP A 100 -5.59 6.27 -7.99
CA TRP A 100 -6.55 7.19 -7.37
C TRP A 100 -6.07 8.64 -7.30
N ASP A 101 -4.80 8.91 -7.58
CA ASP A 101 -4.27 10.27 -7.71
C ASP A 101 -4.43 10.80 -9.15
N SER A 102 -4.84 9.93 -10.08
CA SER A 102 -5.09 10.27 -11.48
C SER A 102 -6.32 11.17 -11.63
N ARG A 103 -6.22 12.18 -12.49
CA ARG A 103 -7.28 13.18 -12.71
C ARG A 103 -8.43 12.69 -13.58
N ASP A 104 -8.15 11.71 -14.43
CA ASP A 104 -9.13 11.13 -15.34
C ASP A 104 -8.89 9.63 -15.51
N ARG A 105 -9.86 8.99 -16.15
CA ARG A 105 -9.88 7.54 -16.35
C ARG A 105 -8.77 7.05 -17.29
N ALA A 106 -8.45 7.81 -18.34
CA ALA A 106 -7.45 7.39 -19.31
C ALA A 106 -6.06 7.36 -18.67
N ALA A 107 -5.74 8.35 -17.84
CA ALA A 107 -4.54 8.36 -17.03
C ALA A 107 -4.52 7.21 -16.00
N ALA A 108 -5.65 6.95 -15.33
CA ALA A 108 -5.75 5.88 -14.33
C ALA A 108 -5.58 4.47 -14.92
N GLU A 109 -5.97 4.26 -16.19
CA GLU A 109 -5.80 2.98 -16.89
C GLU A 109 -4.34 2.74 -17.36
N GLN A 110 -3.48 3.77 -17.31
CA GLN A 110 -2.06 3.71 -17.71
C GLN A 110 -1.08 3.73 -16.53
N ALA A 111 -1.55 3.99 -15.31
CA ALA A 111 -0.77 4.05 -14.08
C ALA A 111 -0.35 2.66 -13.58
#